data_AF-A0A7L3ZWU1-F1
#
_entry.id   AF-A0A7L3ZWU1-F1
#
_cell.length_a   1.000
_cell.length_b   1.000
_cell.length_c   1.000
_cell.angle_alpha   90.00
_cell.angle_beta   90.00
_cell.angle_gamma   90.00
#
_symmetry.space_group_name_H-M   'P 1'
#
loop_
_entity.id
_entity.type
_entity.pdbx_description
1 polymer ?
#
loop_
_entity_poly.entity_id
_entity_poly.type
_entity_poly.pdbx_seq_one_letter_code
_entity_poly.pdbx_strand_id
1 'polypeptide(L)'
;MPFKRQALVEFENVESAKKCVTFAADEPVYIAGQQAFFNYSTSKRITRPGNTDDPSGGNKVLLLSIQNPLYPITVDVLYTVCNPVGKVQRIVIFKRNGIQAMVEYPFCAQKAKAALNGADIYAGCCTLKIEYARPTRLNVIRNDNDSWDYTKPYLGRRGRFSYVI
;
A
#
# COMPACT_ATOMS: atom_id res chain seq x y z
N MET A 1 -1.75 6.11 17.79
CA MET A 1 -0.69 7.02 18.29
C MET A 1 -0.69 6.95 19.81
N PRO A 2 0.46 7.03 20.49
CA PRO A 2 0.50 6.95 21.96
C PRO A 2 -0.23 8.14 22.61
N PHE A 3 -0.80 7.93 23.79
CA PHE A 3 -1.43 9.00 24.58
C PHE A 3 -0.38 9.91 25.24
N LYS A 4 -0.81 11.03 25.82
CA LYS A 4 0.06 11.98 26.54
C LYS A 4 0.88 11.22 27.60
N ARG A 5 2.20 11.42 27.62
CA ARG A 5 3.19 10.71 28.48
C ARG A 5 3.38 9.22 28.17
N GLN A 6 3.05 8.77 26.97
CA GLN A 6 3.40 7.44 26.48
C GLN A 6 4.32 7.53 25.26
N ALA A 7 5.15 6.51 25.09
CA ALA A 7 5.95 6.30 23.90
C ALA A 7 5.72 4.86 23.41
N LEU A 8 5.91 4.64 22.12
CA LEU A 8 6.00 3.31 21.56
C LEU A 8 7.46 3.07 21.16
N VAL A 9 7.97 1.88 21.48
CA VAL A 9 9.31 1.43 21.10
C VAL A 9 9.15 0.14 20.27
N GLU A 10 9.80 0.10 19.11
CA GLU A 10 9.81 -1.07 18.23
C GLU A 10 11.19 -1.73 18.33
N PHE A 11 11.21 -3.02 18.62
CA PHE A 11 12.43 -3.83 18.70
C PHE A 11 12.60 -4.63 17.41
N GLU A 12 13.85 -4.93 17.04
CA GLU A 12 14.18 -5.73 15.86
C GLU A 12 13.56 -7.14 15.92
N ASN A 13 13.50 -7.73 17.11
CA ASN A 13 12.99 -9.06 17.34
C ASN A 13 12.15 -9.14 18.64
N VAL A 14 11.25 -10.13 18.67
CA VAL A 14 10.30 -10.34 19.77
C VAL A 14 11.01 -10.68 21.08
N GLU A 15 12.14 -11.39 21.00
CA GLU A 15 12.95 -11.75 22.18
C GLU A 15 13.50 -10.51 22.88
N SER A 16 13.97 -9.50 22.14
CA SER A 16 14.45 -8.25 22.75
C SER A 16 13.32 -7.48 23.42
N ALA A 17 12.14 -7.43 22.79
CA ALA A 17 10.96 -6.83 23.41
C ALA A 17 10.59 -7.55 24.73
N LYS A 18 10.64 -8.90 24.73
CA LYS A 18 10.36 -9.70 25.93
C LYS A 18 11.35 -9.43 27.05
N LYS A 19 12.65 -9.41 26.74
CA LYS A 19 13.69 -9.08 27.73
C LYS A 19 13.46 -7.71 28.36
N CYS A 20 13.09 -6.70 27.56
CA CYS A 20 12.82 -5.36 28.06
C CYS A 20 11.62 -5.32 29.02
N VAL A 21 10.51 -5.98 28.66
CA VAL A 21 9.31 -6.03 29.52
C VAL A 21 9.57 -6.82 30.80
N THR A 22 10.27 -7.96 30.73
CA THR A 22 10.62 -8.76 31.92
C THR A 22 11.57 -7.99 32.84
N PHE A 23 12.62 -7.38 32.28
CA PHE A 23 13.57 -6.59 33.08
C PHE A 23 12.88 -5.46 33.84
N ALA A 24 11.99 -4.71 33.18
CA ALA A 24 11.25 -3.62 33.81
C ALA A 24 10.18 -4.07 34.81
N ALA A 25 9.84 -5.37 34.85
CA ALA A 25 8.95 -5.94 35.85
C ALA A 25 9.70 -6.27 37.15
N ASP A 26 10.97 -6.67 37.04
CA ASP A 26 11.82 -7.00 38.19
C ASP A 26 12.54 -5.76 38.74
N GLU A 27 13.03 -4.88 37.85
CA GLU A 27 13.83 -3.69 38.20
C GLU A 27 13.10 -2.40 37.77
N PRO A 28 12.81 -1.47 38.69
CA PRO A 28 12.12 -0.23 38.36
C PRO A 28 13.02 0.69 37.52
N VAL A 29 12.58 1.01 36.31
CA VAL A 29 13.28 1.92 35.40
C VAL A 29 12.79 3.34 35.59
N TYR A 30 13.70 4.31 35.70
CA TYR A 30 13.36 5.73 35.86
C TYR A 30 13.78 6.53 34.63
N ILE A 31 12.87 7.39 34.14
CA ILE A 31 13.13 8.34 33.05
C ILE A 31 12.81 9.73 33.58
N ALA A 32 13.81 10.63 33.59
CA ALA A 32 13.68 11.98 34.14
C ALA A 32 13.11 12.02 35.58
N GLY A 33 13.51 11.05 36.41
CA GLY A 33 13.05 10.93 37.81
C GLY A 33 11.65 10.35 38.00
N GLN A 34 10.95 9.96 36.93
CA GLN A 34 9.65 9.28 36.99
C GLN A 34 9.79 7.80 36.63
N GLN A 35 9.14 6.91 37.38
CA GLN A 35 9.12 5.48 37.06
C GLN A 35 8.40 5.25 35.74
N ALA A 36 9.04 4.52 34.83
CA ALA A 36 8.52 4.13 33.54
C ALA A 36 7.96 2.71 33.60
N PHE A 37 6.82 2.50 32.93
CA PHE A 37 6.17 1.20 32.82
C PHE A 37 6.28 0.68 31.40
N PHE A 38 6.62 -0.61 31.26
CA PHE A 38 6.82 -1.26 29.98
C PHE A 38 5.76 -2.33 29.79
N ASN A 39 4.98 -2.21 28.73
CA ASN A 39 3.91 -3.16 28.39
C ASN A 39 3.94 -3.45 26.90
N TYR A 40 3.42 -4.60 26.51
CA TYR A 40 3.19 -4.89 25.10
C TYR A 40 2.07 -4.00 24.55
N SER A 41 2.27 -3.48 23.34
CA SER A 41 1.24 -2.76 22.63
C SER A 41 0.22 -3.73 22.02
N THR A 42 -1.03 -3.28 21.87
CA THR A 42 -2.02 -3.95 21.01
C THR A 42 -1.70 -3.78 19.52
N SER A 43 -0.87 -2.79 19.16
CA SER A 43 -0.41 -2.56 17.80
C SER A 43 0.81 -3.43 17.50
N LYS A 44 0.80 -4.09 16.34
CA LYS A 44 1.93 -4.94 15.92
C LYS A 44 3.19 -4.15 15.54
N ARG A 45 3.05 -2.88 15.12
CA ARG A 45 4.14 -2.02 14.63
C ARG A 45 3.84 -0.54 14.85
N ILE A 46 4.87 0.29 14.88
CA ILE A 46 4.73 1.75 15.01
C ILE A 46 4.49 2.38 13.64
N THR A 47 3.31 2.96 13.43
CA THR A 47 3.03 3.73 12.21
C THR A 47 3.79 5.07 12.27
N ARG A 48 4.87 5.18 11.50
CA ARG A 48 5.62 6.44 11.35
C ARG A 48 4.98 7.29 10.23
N PRO A 49 4.59 8.56 10.48
CA PRO A 49 4.18 9.46 9.41
C PRO A 49 5.40 9.76 8.55
N GLY A 50 5.47 9.16 7.36
CA GLY A 50 6.54 9.42 6.37
C GLY A 50 7.41 8.23 5.98
N ASN A 51 7.32 7.09 6.67
CA ASN A 51 8.04 5.89 6.27
C ASN A 51 7.17 5.03 5.33
N THR A 52 6.97 5.53 4.11
CA THR A 52 6.33 4.78 3.03
C THR A 52 7.25 3.72 2.45
N ASP A 53 8.57 3.82 2.64
CA ASP A 53 9.59 2.91 2.09
C ASP A 53 10.08 1.83 3.08
N ASP A 54 9.16 1.10 3.72
CA ASP A 54 9.53 -0.07 4.54
C ASP A 54 9.44 -1.39 3.73
N PRO A 55 10.56 -2.13 3.56
CA PRO A 55 10.64 -3.32 2.69
C PRO A 55 10.01 -4.61 3.28
N SER A 56 9.56 -4.62 4.55
CA SER A 56 9.13 -5.86 5.21
C SER A 56 7.63 -5.97 5.49
N GLY A 57 6.82 -4.99 5.08
CA GLY A 57 5.36 -5.03 5.18
C GLY A 57 4.66 -4.04 4.26
N GLY A 58 5.34 -3.66 3.17
CA GLY A 58 4.99 -2.55 2.30
C GLY A 58 3.54 -2.57 1.84
N ASN A 59 2.95 -1.39 1.74
CA ASN A 59 1.60 -1.25 1.21
C ASN A 59 1.53 -1.93 -0.17
N LYS A 60 0.53 -2.80 -0.32
CA LYS A 60 0.23 -3.56 -1.54
C LYS A 60 -0.28 -2.67 -2.67
N VAL A 61 -0.68 -1.44 -2.35
CA VAL A 61 -1.20 -0.48 -3.30
C VAL A 61 -0.16 0.60 -3.58
N LEU A 62 0.18 0.74 -4.86
CA LEU A 62 1.04 1.79 -5.37
C LEU A 62 0.19 2.90 -5.98
N LEU A 63 0.59 4.15 -5.74
CA LEU A 63 0.09 5.34 -6.40
C LEU A 63 1.04 5.70 -7.55
N LEU A 64 0.53 5.62 -8.78
CA LEU A 64 1.21 6.02 -10.00
C LEU A 64 0.69 7.41 -10.38
N SER A 65 1.58 8.40 -10.48
CA SER A 65 1.29 9.70 -11.07
C SER A 65 1.91 9.75 -12.46
N ILE A 66 1.09 10.00 -13.49
CA ILE A 66 1.55 10.02 -14.88
C ILE A 66 1.96 11.44 -15.24
N GLN A 67 3.24 11.62 -15.54
CA GLN A 67 3.82 12.89 -15.98
C GLN A 67 3.81 12.96 -17.51
N ASN A 68 3.65 14.17 -18.06
CA ASN A 68 3.58 14.39 -19.50
C ASN A 68 2.58 13.44 -20.24
N PRO A 69 1.29 13.41 -19.84
CA PRO A 69 0.31 12.47 -20.39
C PRO A 69 -0.16 12.89 -21.79
N LEU A 70 0.65 12.59 -22.81
CA LEU A 70 0.35 12.93 -24.21
C LEU A 70 -0.65 11.96 -24.87
N TYR A 71 -0.73 10.73 -24.36
CA TYR A 71 -1.60 9.67 -24.86
C TYR A 71 -2.60 9.22 -23.80
N PRO A 72 -3.77 8.69 -24.21
CA PRO A 72 -4.75 8.19 -23.26
C PRO A 72 -4.20 7.03 -22.44
N ILE A 73 -4.50 7.06 -21.13
CA ILE A 73 -4.15 6.01 -20.17
C ILE A 73 -5.45 5.33 -19.74
N THR A 74 -5.55 4.03 -20.04
CA THR A 74 -6.65 3.15 -19.63
C THR A 74 -6.14 2.04 -18.71
N VAL A 75 -7.07 1.31 -18.09
CA VAL A 75 -6.72 0.14 -17.27
C VAL A 75 -5.92 -0.90 -18.04
N ASP A 76 -6.21 -1.12 -19.33
CA ASP A 76 -5.51 -2.10 -20.17
C ASP A 76 -4.06 -1.69 -20.45
N VAL A 77 -3.83 -0.40 -20.70
CA VAL A 77 -2.49 0.16 -20.89
C VAL A 77 -1.67 -0.03 -19.61
N LEU A 78 -2.22 0.37 -18.47
CA LEU A 78 -1.55 0.19 -17.19
C LEU A 78 -1.31 -1.27 -16.85
N TYR A 79 -2.27 -2.15 -17.12
CA TYR A 79 -2.11 -3.59 -16.91
C TYR A 79 -0.97 -4.16 -17.76
N THR A 80 -0.85 -3.76 -19.01
CA THR A 80 0.22 -4.21 -19.92
C THR A 80 1.60 -3.84 -19.39
N VAL A 81 1.75 -2.63 -18.82
CA VAL A 81 3.02 -2.16 -18.24
C VAL A 81 3.29 -2.79 -16.87
N CYS A 82 2.27 -2.93 -16.04
CA CYS A 82 2.39 -3.32 -14.64
C CYS A 82 2.48 -4.84 -14.41
N ASN A 83 1.67 -5.60 -15.15
CA ASN A 83 1.52 -7.05 -14.95
C ASN A 83 2.80 -7.88 -15.18
N PRO A 84 3.72 -7.52 -16.10
CA PRO A 84 4.99 -8.24 -16.26
C PRO A 84 5.88 -8.23 -15.01
N VAL A 85 5.80 -7.18 -14.18
CA VAL A 85 6.62 -7.10 -12.95
C VAL A 85 6.04 -7.94 -11.81
N GLY A 86 4.71 -8.06 -11.78
CA GLY A 86 3.97 -8.91 -10.86
C GLY A 86 2.48 -8.93 -11.16
N LYS A 87 1.78 -9.98 -10.73
CA LYS A 87 0.35 -10.14 -10.99
C LYS A 87 -0.46 -8.99 -10.37
N VAL A 88 -1.09 -8.18 -11.21
CA VAL A 88 -1.97 -7.09 -10.80
C VAL A 88 -3.32 -7.65 -10.35
N GLN A 89 -3.84 -7.18 -9.22
CA GLN A 89 -5.19 -7.56 -8.77
C GLN A 89 -6.25 -6.53 -9.15
N ARG A 90 -5.96 -5.23 -8.96
CA ARG A 90 -6.92 -4.15 -9.18
C ARG A 90 -6.20 -2.90 -9.69
N ILE A 91 -6.86 -2.17 -10.57
CA ILE A 91 -6.44 -0.86 -11.04
C ILE A 91 -7.61 0.12 -10.87
N VAL A 92 -7.32 1.33 -10.40
CA VAL A 92 -8.27 2.46 -10.37
C VAL A 92 -7.56 3.72 -10.85
N ILE A 93 -8.10 4.39 -11.85
CA ILE A 93 -7.60 5.61 -12.47
C ILE A 93 -8.47 6.79 -12.02
N PHE A 94 -7.83 7.93 -11.75
CA PHE A 94 -8.48 9.17 -11.37
C PHE A 94 -7.83 10.34 -12.11
N LYS A 95 -8.68 11.23 -12.64
CA LYS A 95 -8.29 12.36 -13.51
C LYS A 95 -8.68 13.71 -12.90
N ARG A 96 -8.51 13.86 -11.57
CA ARG A 96 -8.90 15.11 -10.86
C ARG A 96 -7.77 16.16 -10.85
N ASN A 97 -6.55 15.74 -10.54
CA ASN A 97 -5.37 16.61 -10.45
C ASN A 97 -4.25 16.04 -11.33
N GLY A 98 -4.53 15.95 -12.64
CA GLY A 98 -3.74 15.14 -13.57
C GLY A 98 -4.18 13.67 -13.58
N ILE A 99 -3.50 12.87 -14.40
CA ILE A 99 -3.79 11.43 -14.50
C ILE A 99 -2.99 10.71 -13.43
N GLN A 100 -3.70 10.04 -12.53
CA GLN A 100 -3.12 9.21 -11.51
C GLN A 100 -3.85 7.86 -11.48
N ALA A 101 -3.16 6.83 -11.04
CA ALA A 101 -3.72 5.50 -10.91
C ALA A 101 -3.24 4.84 -9.62
N MET A 102 -4.08 4.00 -9.03
CA MET A 102 -3.67 3.09 -7.98
C MET A 102 -3.65 1.67 -8.52
N VAL A 103 -2.58 0.94 -8.23
CA VAL A 103 -2.38 -0.45 -8.66
C VAL A 103 -2.14 -1.31 -7.44
N GLU A 104 -2.98 -2.34 -7.25
CA GLU A 104 -2.87 -3.28 -6.15
C GLU A 104 -2.11 -4.55 -6.58
N TYR A 105 -0.99 -4.81 -5.91
CA TYR A 105 -0.19 -6.02 -6.04
C TYR A 105 -0.27 -6.85 -4.75
N PRO A 106 -0.68 -8.12 -4.80
CA PRO A 106 -0.83 -8.93 -3.60
C PRO A 106 0.50 -9.22 -2.89
N PHE A 107 1.60 -9.30 -3.66
CA PHE A 107 2.93 -9.70 -3.18
C PHE A 107 4.08 -8.86 -3.76
N CYS A 108 3.99 -8.38 -5.00
CA CYS A 108 5.12 -7.79 -5.72
C CYS A 108 5.18 -6.24 -5.71
N ALA A 109 4.51 -5.56 -4.77
CA ALA A 109 4.40 -4.10 -4.78
C ALA A 109 5.77 -3.40 -4.72
N GLN A 110 6.69 -3.84 -3.85
CA GLN A 110 8.02 -3.26 -3.76
C GLN A 110 8.84 -3.46 -5.04
N LYS A 111 8.81 -4.67 -5.62
CA LYS A 111 9.46 -4.97 -6.90
C LYS A 111 8.90 -4.10 -8.03
N ALA A 112 7.58 -3.96 -8.09
CA ALA A 112 6.88 -3.12 -9.06
C ALA A 112 7.29 -1.64 -8.94
N LYS A 113 7.34 -1.10 -7.72
CA LYS A 113 7.82 0.27 -7.50
C LYS A 113 9.27 0.44 -7.99
N ALA A 114 10.17 -0.45 -7.59
CA ALA A 114 11.58 -0.36 -7.96
C ALA A 114 11.81 -0.45 -9.48
N ALA A 115 11.05 -1.28 -10.18
CA ALA A 115 11.22 -1.50 -11.62
C ALA A 115 10.56 -0.44 -12.50
N LEU A 116 9.42 0.11 -12.08
CA LEU A 116 8.58 0.98 -12.92
C LEU A 116 8.70 2.46 -12.59
N ASN A 117 9.26 2.82 -11.43
CA ASN A 117 9.41 4.23 -11.07
C ASN A 117 10.42 4.92 -11.99
N GLY A 118 9.99 6.01 -12.62
CA GLY A 118 10.74 6.75 -13.64
C GLY A 118 10.66 6.16 -15.04
N ALA A 119 9.95 5.03 -15.24
CA ALA A 119 9.78 4.43 -16.55
C ALA A 119 8.69 5.13 -17.36
N ASP A 120 8.86 5.17 -18.67
CA ASP A 120 7.86 5.69 -19.60
C ASP A 120 6.88 4.59 -20.02
N ILE A 121 5.58 4.93 -20.06
CA ILE A 121 4.56 4.03 -20.63
C ILE A 121 4.69 3.97 -22.16
N TYR A 122 4.93 5.12 -22.79
CA TYR A 122 5.16 5.25 -24.23
C TYR A 122 6.50 5.95 -24.42
N ALA A 123 7.28 5.56 -25.43
CA ALA A 123 8.62 6.09 -25.64
C ALA A 123 8.66 7.64 -25.56
N GLY A 124 9.31 8.18 -24.53
CA GLY A 124 9.50 9.62 -24.33
C GLY A 124 8.33 10.37 -23.68
N CYS A 125 7.28 9.69 -23.18
CA CYS A 125 6.19 10.35 -22.46
C CYS A 125 5.42 9.43 -21.50
N CYS A 126 4.44 10.00 -20.80
CA CYS A 126 3.64 9.28 -19.80
C CYS A 126 4.52 8.63 -18.71
N THR A 127 5.54 9.36 -18.25
CA THR A 127 6.51 8.89 -17.26
C THR A 127 5.85 8.62 -15.91
N LEU A 128 6.15 7.46 -15.32
CA LEU A 128 5.58 7.03 -14.06
C LEU A 128 6.37 7.59 -12.88
N LYS A 129 5.70 8.37 -12.02
CA LYS A 129 6.18 8.65 -10.65
C LYS A 129 5.40 7.79 -9.66
N ILE A 130 6.08 6.90 -8.94
CA ILE A 130 5.46 5.86 -8.10
C ILE A 130 5.73 6.08 -6.63
N GLU A 131 4.67 6.14 -5.85
CA GLU A 131 4.70 6.23 -4.40
C GLU A 131 3.84 5.11 -3.79
N TYR A 132 4.01 4.84 -2.49
CA TYR A 132 3.05 3.97 -1.81
C TYR A 132 1.76 4.73 -1.56
N ALA A 133 0.63 4.12 -1.89
CA ALA A 133 -0.65 4.74 -1.67
C ALA A 133 -0.95 4.87 -0.16
N ARG A 134 -1.92 5.70 0.19
CA ARG A 134 -2.48 5.72 1.56
C ARG A 134 -3.37 4.50 1.85
N PRO A 135 -4.33 4.12 0.99
CA PRO A 135 -5.13 2.92 1.23
C PRO A 135 -4.32 1.65 1.02
N THR A 136 -4.60 0.61 1.81
CA THR A 136 -3.94 -0.72 1.71
C THR A 136 -4.67 -1.72 0.83
N ARG A 137 -5.85 -1.33 0.33
CA ARG A 137 -6.70 -2.14 -0.55
C ARG A 137 -7.56 -1.23 -1.43
N LEU A 138 -7.75 -1.61 -2.69
CA LEU A 138 -8.64 -0.90 -3.60
C LEU A 138 -10.07 -1.43 -3.54
N ASN A 139 -11.02 -0.51 -3.65
CA ASN A 139 -12.43 -0.83 -3.83
C ASN A 139 -12.83 -0.51 -5.27
N VAL A 140 -13.05 -1.55 -6.06
CA VAL A 140 -13.54 -1.43 -7.44
C VAL A 140 -15.03 -1.76 -7.42
N ILE A 141 -15.85 -0.87 -7.97
CA ILE A 141 -17.33 -0.98 -7.97
C ILE A 141 -17.83 -1.53 -9.31
N ARG A 142 -17.11 -1.25 -10.40
CA ARG A 142 -17.42 -1.72 -11.75
C ARG A 142 -16.13 -1.96 -12.53
N ASN A 143 -16.20 -2.78 -13.56
CA ASN A 143 -15.12 -2.99 -14.51
C ASN A 143 -15.37 -2.14 -15.77
N ASP A 144 -14.52 -1.14 -16.01
CA ASP A 144 -14.54 -0.23 -17.14
C ASP A 144 -13.12 0.29 -17.47
N ASN A 145 -13.01 1.29 -18.35
CA ASN A 145 -11.72 1.85 -18.79
C ASN A 145 -10.92 2.57 -17.70
N ASP A 146 -11.56 2.95 -16.59
CA ASP A 146 -10.95 3.70 -15.50
C ASP A 146 -10.81 2.86 -14.23
N SER A 147 -11.48 1.71 -14.11
CA SER A 147 -11.33 0.82 -12.95
C SER A 147 -11.57 -0.64 -13.31
N TRP A 148 -10.76 -1.55 -12.76
CA TRP A 148 -10.89 -2.97 -13.04
C TRP A 148 -10.44 -3.83 -11.87
N ASP A 149 -11.23 -4.87 -11.54
CA ASP A 149 -10.87 -5.94 -10.62
C ASP A 149 -10.63 -7.24 -11.38
N TYR A 150 -9.37 -7.60 -11.58
CA TYR A 150 -8.95 -8.80 -12.30
C TYR A 150 -9.27 -10.08 -11.53
N THR A 151 -9.66 -9.98 -10.26
CA THR A 151 -10.15 -11.13 -9.47
C THR A 151 -11.65 -11.35 -9.63
N LYS A 152 -12.36 -10.39 -10.22
CA LYS A 152 -13.82 -10.42 -10.42
C LYS A 152 -14.18 -9.93 -11.84
N PRO A 153 -14.00 -10.76 -12.88
CA PRO A 153 -14.23 -10.32 -14.27
C PRO A 153 -15.67 -9.91 -14.57
N TYR A 154 -16.65 -10.42 -13.82
CA TYR A 154 -18.08 -10.13 -14.00
C TYR A 154 -18.60 -8.97 -13.15
N LEU A 155 -17.71 -8.20 -12.51
CA LEU A 155 -18.10 -7.10 -11.63
C LEU A 155 -18.89 -6.02 -12.40
N GLY A 156 -20.09 -5.68 -11.93
CA GLY A 156 -20.96 -4.70 -12.59
C GLY A 156 -21.91 -5.26 -13.65
N ARG A 157 -21.81 -6.56 -14.00
CA ARG A 157 -22.91 -7.24 -14.70
C ARG A 157 -23.99 -7.57 -13.68
N ARG A 158 -24.91 -6.63 -13.43
CA ARG A 158 -26.21 -6.97 -12.82
C ARG A 158 -26.82 -8.08 -13.67
N GLY A 159 -26.81 -9.30 -13.13
CA GLY A 159 -27.32 -10.47 -13.82
C GLY A 159 -28.80 -10.27 -14.17
N ARG A 160 -29.08 -10.16 -15.47
CA ARG A 160 -30.32 -10.73 -16.02
C ARG A 160 -30.10 -12.25 -15.99
N PHE A 161 -30.21 -12.84 -14.80
CA PHE A 161 -30.31 -14.28 -14.66
C PHE A 161 -31.68 -14.68 -15.18
N SER A 162 -31.78 -14.89 -16.48
CA SER A 162 -32.87 -15.69 -17.03
C SER A 162 -32.57 -17.13 -16.64
N TYR A 163 -33.22 -17.62 -15.59
CA TYR A 163 -33.36 -19.06 -15.41
C TYR A 163 -34.12 -19.57 -16.63
N VAL A 164 -33.47 -20.38 -17.45
CA VAL A 164 -34.15 -21.22 -18.44
C VAL A 164 -34.50 -22.50 -17.69
N ILE A 165 -35.80 -22.73 -17.54
CA ILE A 165 -36.40 -24.02 -17.16
C ILE A 165 -36.40 -24.91 -18.39
#